data_AF-A0A9P7SEB9-F1
#
_entry.id   AF-A0A9P7SEB9-F1
#
_cell.length_a   1.000
_cell.length_b   1.000
_cell.length_c   1.000
_cell.angle_alpha   90.00
_cell.angle_beta   90.00
_cell.angle_gamma   90.00
#
_symmetry.space_group_name_H-M   'P 1'
#
loop_
_entity.id
_entity.type
_entity.pdbx_description
1 polymer ?
#
loop_
_entity_poly.entity_id
_entity_poly.type
_entity_poly.pdbx_seq_one_letter_code
_entity_poly.pdbx_strand_id
1 'polypeptide(L)'
;MAACSGAFKESEGTYHIKDFTLTHVKCMADFLYTGTYSAPKALPSTSTTATTAAITLDSRRDIDDPVLHAVMYAVGDKYLVEDLKNCAKSFYHSSLYHHATTVEAFLQSVREIYTRTTDEQQHSRELRQIAVKAGLRKFGVAMVSHECKSLCDEVLGECPAFGSDILRPLMRKMEDVRMGRRCSYCGISHPPEDYLAPIQSSFPTGLLEHECV
;
A
#
# COMPACT_ATOMS: atom_id res chain seq x y z
N MET A 1 12.81 -39.01 2.80
CA MET A 1 11.36 -38.71 2.92
C MET A 1 10.84 -38.42 1.53
N ALA A 2 10.04 -39.32 0.95
CA ALA A 2 9.41 -39.11 -0.35
C ALA A 2 8.02 -38.51 -0.10
N ALA A 3 7.82 -37.25 -0.50
CA ALA A 3 6.57 -36.51 -0.26
C ALA A 3 5.42 -36.92 -1.20
N CYS A 4 5.70 -37.76 -2.21
CA CYS A 4 4.71 -38.19 -3.20
C CYS A 4 4.70 -39.71 -3.32
N SER A 5 3.97 -40.40 -2.44
CA SER A 5 3.68 -41.85 -2.56
C SER A 5 2.26 -42.14 -3.02
N GLY A 6 1.53 -41.11 -3.50
CA GLY A 6 0.20 -41.28 -4.05
C GLY A 6 0.22 -42.01 -5.39
N ALA A 7 -0.81 -42.82 -5.67
CA ALA A 7 -1.07 -43.43 -6.96
C ALA A 7 -1.51 -42.38 -8.01
N PHE A 8 -0.74 -41.31 -8.15
CA PHE A 8 -0.97 -40.26 -9.12
C PHE A 8 -0.49 -40.75 -10.49
N LYS A 9 -1.44 -40.91 -11.41
CA LYS A 9 -1.12 -41.13 -12.81
C LYS A 9 -0.62 -39.80 -13.36
N GLU A 10 0.63 -39.76 -13.79
CA GLU A 10 1.16 -38.59 -14.51
C GLU A 10 0.26 -38.34 -15.72
N SER A 11 -0.40 -37.18 -15.70
CA SER A 11 -1.19 -36.70 -16.81
C SER A 11 -0.52 -35.43 -17.30
N GLU A 12 -0.19 -35.41 -18.58
CA GLU A 12 0.36 -34.24 -19.25
C GLU A 12 -0.81 -33.30 -19.59
N GLY A 13 -0.68 -32.02 -19.21
CA GLY A 13 -1.74 -31.05 -19.39
C GLY A 13 -1.26 -29.62 -19.17
N THR A 14 -1.98 -28.66 -19.76
CA THR A 14 -1.73 -27.22 -19.58
C THR A 14 -2.80 -26.61 -18.70
N TYR A 15 -2.40 -25.92 -17.64
CA TYR A 15 -3.31 -25.17 -16.78
C TYR A 15 -3.32 -23.69 -17.18
N HIS A 16 -4.51 -23.11 -17.37
CA HIS A 16 -4.66 -21.70 -17.70
C HIS A 16 -4.91 -20.85 -16.45
N ILE A 17 -3.94 -19.99 -16.11
CA ILE A 17 -4.06 -18.96 -15.07
C ILE A 17 -4.50 -17.65 -15.73
N LYS A 18 -5.69 -17.15 -15.39
CA LYS A 18 -6.31 -15.97 -16.05
C LYS A 18 -6.11 -14.66 -15.29
N ASP A 19 -5.98 -14.71 -13.97
CA ASP A 19 -6.04 -13.51 -13.12
C ASP A 19 -4.67 -12.85 -12.90
N PHE A 20 -3.60 -13.54 -13.31
CA PHE A 20 -2.24 -13.08 -13.11
C PHE A 20 -1.43 -13.22 -14.39
N THR A 21 -0.58 -12.23 -14.65
CA THR A 21 0.35 -12.23 -15.77
C THR A 21 1.42 -13.31 -15.60
N LEU A 22 2.07 -13.67 -16.71
CA LEU A 22 3.17 -14.63 -16.72
C LEU A 22 4.30 -14.23 -15.74
N THR A 23 4.54 -12.93 -15.56
CA THR A 23 5.50 -12.39 -14.60
C THR A 23 5.19 -12.85 -13.18
N HIS A 24 3.96 -12.65 -12.70
CA HIS A 24 3.59 -13.04 -11.35
C HIS A 24 3.62 -14.56 -11.16
N VAL A 25 3.23 -15.31 -12.20
CA VAL A 25 3.32 -16.78 -12.18
C VAL A 25 4.76 -17.26 -12.09
N LYS A 26 5.70 -16.60 -12.80
CA LYS A 26 7.13 -16.89 -12.69
C LYS A 26 7.65 -16.59 -11.28
N CYS A 27 7.31 -15.44 -10.70
CA CYS A 27 7.69 -15.12 -9.32
C CYS A 27 7.13 -16.14 -8.33
N MET A 28 5.88 -16.59 -8.51
CA MET A 28 5.29 -17.66 -7.69
C MET A 28 6.07 -18.98 -7.84
N ALA A 29 6.41 -19.37 -9.07
CA ALA A 29 7.20 -20.57 -9.32
C ALA A 29 8.59 -20.45 -8.68
N ASP A 30 9.29 -19.33 -8.88
CA ASP A 30 10.60 -19.07 -8.26
C ASP A 30 10.52 -19.21 -6.73
N PHE A 31 9.47 -18.68 -6.11
CA PHE A 31 9.22 -18.86 -4.68
C PHE A 31 9.05 -20.32 -4.28
N LEU A 32 8.25 -21.09 -5.02
CA LEU A 32 8.02 -22.50 -4.70
C LEU A 32 9.30 -23.35 -4.79
N TYR A 33 10.22 -23.00 -5.68
CA TYR A 33 11.48 -23.73 -5.85
C TYR A 33 12.62 -23.22 -4.96
N THR A 34 12.63 -21.94 -4.57
CA THR A 34 13.78 -21.32 -3.89
C THR A 34 13.46 -20.73 -2.52
N GLY A 35 12.18 -20.60 -2.16
CA GLY A 35 11.71 -19.92 -0.95
C GLY A 35 11.73 -18.39 -1.03
N THR A 36 12.04 -17.81 -2.20
CA THR A 36 12.04 -16.36 -2.43
C THR A 36 11.68 -16.04 -3.88
N TYR A 37 11.38 -14.79 -4.19
CA TYR A 37 11.17 -14.33 -5.56
C TYR A 37 11.79 -12.96 -5.79
N SER A 38 12.07 -12.66 -7.05
CA SER A 38 12.55 -11.36 -7.52
C SER A 38 11.67 -10.91 -8.69
N ALA A 39 11.55 -9.59 -8.93
CA ALA A 39 10.92 -9.14 -10.16
C ALA A 39 11.69 -9.69 -11.38
N PRO A 40 11.02 -10.05 -12.48
CA PRO A 40 11.72 -10.50 -13.67
C PRO A 40 12.56 -9.37 -14.22
N LYS A 41 13.86 -9.61 -14.36
CA LYS A 41 14.72 -8.76 -15.20
C LYS A 41 14.11 -8.74 -16.58
N ALA A 42 13.79 -7.56 -17.11
CA ALA A 42 13.30 -7.41 -18.48
C ALA A 42 14.24 -8.19 -19.40
N LEU A 43 13.72 -9.23 -20.07
CA LEU A 43 14.47 -9.96 -21.06
C LEU A 43 14.84 -8.96 -22.17
N PRO A 44 16.08 -8.92 -22.66
CA PRO A 44 16.40 -8.16 -23.85
C PRO A 44 15.59 -8.76 -25.00
N SER A 45 14.56 -8.04 -25.44
CA SER A 45 13.84 -8.37 -26.67
C SER A 45 14.85 -8.44 -27.80
N THR A 46 15.12 -9.65 -28.29
CA THR A 46 15.98 -9.88 -29.45
C THR A 46 15.25 -9.38 -30.69
N SER A 47 15.39 -8.10 -31.00
CA SER A 47 15.24 -7.57 -32.35
C SER A 47 16.30 -6.50 -32.56
N THR A 48 17.35 -6.90 -33.25
CA THR A 48 18.52 -6.15 -33.71
C THR A 48 18.17 -4.74 -34.21
N THR A 49 18.74 -3.70 -33.58
CA THR A 49 19.64 -2.74 -34.23
C THR A 49 20.27 -1.83 -33.18
N ALA A 50 21.58 -1.63 -33.30
CA ALA A 50 22.44 -0.99 -32.31
C ALA A 50 22.11 0.48 -32.07
N THR A 51 22.09 0.89 -30.79
CA THR A 51 22.63 2.20 -30.35
C THR A 51 23.08 2.05 -28.90
N THR A 52 24.37 2.24 -28.70
CA THR A 52 25.09 2.23 -27.43
C THR A 52 24.60 3.37 -26.54
N ALA A 53 23.74 3.08 -25.58
CA ALA A 53 23.49 3.93 -24.42
C ALA A 53 23.62 3.07 -23.17
N ALA A 54 24.45 3.52 -22.23
CA ALA A 54 24.99 2.73 -21.14
C ALA A 54 23.93 1.94 -20.36
N ILE A 55 24.04 0.61 -20.40
CA ILE A 55 23.36 -0.28 -19.47
C ILE A 55 24.11 -0.15 -18.13
N THR A 56 23.65 0.77 -17.29
CA THR A 56 23.95 0.70 -15.86
C THR A 56 23.10 -0.43 -15.26
N LEU A 57 23.72 -1.60 -15.16
CA LEU A 57 23.26 -2.76 -14.40
C LEU A 57 23.09 -2.36 -12.92
N ASP A 58 21.92 -1.89 -12.56
CA ASP A 58 21.50 -1.89 -11.15
C ASP A 58 20.61 -3.10 -10.91
N SER A 59 21.26 -4.22 -10.59
CA SER A 59 20.64 -5.53 -10.32
C SER A 59 19.96 -5.61 -8.93
N ARG A 60 19.61 -4.47 -8.31
CA ARG A 60 18.96 -4.40 -6.99
C ARG A 60 17.59 -3.70 -6.96
N ARG A 61 17.11 -3.14 -8.08
CA ARG A 61 15.84 -2.38 -8.10
C ARG A 61 14.58 -3.26 -8.02
N ASP A 62 14.74 -4.57 -8.14
CA ASP A 62 13.65 -5.52 -8.41
C ASP A 62 13.04 -6.15 -7.13
N ILE A 63 13.62 -5.87 -5.95
CA ILE A 63 13.11 -6.27 -4.61
C ILE A 63 12.37 -5.08 -3.94
N ASP A 64 12.35 -3.93 -4.60
CA ASP A 64 11.90 -2.66 -4.00
C ASP A 64 10.56 -2.19 -4.57
N ASP A 65 9.91 -3.01 -5.41
CA ASP A 65 8.65 -2.66 -6.06
C ASP A 65 7.44 -3.00 -5.17
N PRO A 66 6.80 -2.01 -4.50
CA PRO A 66 5.63 -2.25 -3.68
C PRO A 66 4.44 -2.80 -4.50
N VAL A 67 4.34 -2.50 -5.80
CA VAL A 67 3.25 -2.98 -6.66
C VAL A 67 3.37 -4.49 -6.83
N LEU A 68 4.56 -4.98 -7.20
CA LEU A 68 4.83 -6.42 -7.30
C LEU A 68 4.50 -7.15 -6.00
N HIS A 69 4.96 -6.65 -4.85
CA HIS A 69 4.71 -7.32 -3.57
C HIS A 69 3.23 -7.33 -3.18
N ALA A 70 2.48 -6.27 -3.50
CA ALA A 70 1.03 -6.25 -3.34
C ALA A 70 0.35 -7.34 -4.18
N VAL A 71 0.76 -7.49 -5.44
CA VAL A 71 0.21 -8.55 -6.32
C VAL A 71 0.62 -9.94 -5.83
N MET A 72 1.89 -10.15 -5.47
CA MET A 72 2.37 -11.45 -4.97
C MET A 72 1.71 -11.86 -3.67
N TYR A 73 1.29 -10.91 -2.83
CA TYR A 73 0.45 -11.19 -1.68
C TYR A 73 -0.90 -11.78 -2.12
N ALA A 74 -1.57 -11.16 -3.09
CA ALA A 74 -2.84 -11.66 -3.64
C ALA A 74 -2.68 -13.01 -4.35
N VAL A 75 -1.54 -13.26 -5.01
CA VAL A 75 -1.20 -14.57 -5.58
C VAL A 75 -1.09 -15.63 -4.49
N GLY A 76 -0.32 -15.35 -3.44
CA GLY A 76 -0.17 -16.26 -2.29
C GLY A 76 -1.50 -16.55 -1.62
N ASP A 77 -2.36 -15.54 -1.46
CA ASP A 77 -3.69 -15.71 -0.88
C ASP A 77 -4.62 -16.53 -1.80
N LYS A 78 -4.64 -16.24 -3.10
CA LYS A 78 -5.49 -16.94 -4.08
C LYS A 78 -5.14 -18.43 -4.22
N TYR A 79 -3.85 -18.76 -4.22
CA TYR A 79 -3.38 -20.14 -4.37
C TYR A 79 -3.08 -20.83 -3.05
N LEU A 80 -3.44 -20.20 -1.91
CA LEU A 80 -3.26 -20.75 -0.57
C LEU A 80 -1.79 -21.10 -0.24
N VAL A 81 -0.86 -20.30 -0.77
CA VAL A 81 0.58 -20.40 -0.49
C VAL A 81 0.90 -19.40 0.62
N GLU A 82 0.67 -19.81 1.87
CA GLU A 82 0.77 -18.95 3.06
C GLU A 82 2.16 -18.33 3.24
N ASP A 83 3.22 -19.10 2.98
CA ASP A 83 4.60 -18.62 3.08
C ASP A 83 4.91 -17.53 2.04
N LEU A 84 4.36 -17.66 0.83
CA LEU A 84 4.49 -16.64 -0.22
C LEU A 84 3.77 -15.35 0.20
N LYS A 85 2.56 -15.49 0.72
CA LYS A 85 1.75 -14.37 1.23
C LYS A 85 2.49 -13.62 2.33
N ASN A 86 3.06 -14.34 3.30
CA ASN A 86 3.83 -13.74 4.40
C ASN A 86 5.16 -13.14 3.94
N CYS A 87 5.85 -13.79 3.00
CA CYS A 87 7.06 -13.26 2.37
C CYS A 87 6.76 -11.94 1.64
N ALA A 88 5.71 -11.91 0.80
CA ALA A 88 5.29 -10.72 0.09
C ALA A 88 4.87 -9.57 1.02
N LYS A 89 4.18 -9.87 2.13
CA LYS A 89 3.88 -8.89 3.18
C LYS A 89 5.15 -8.26 3.77
N SER A 90 6.16 -9.09 4.05
CA SER A 90 7.44 -8.63 4.59
C SER A 90 8.19 -7.74 3.59
N PHE A 91 8.27 -8.16 2.32
CA PHE A 91 8.90 -7.37 1.26
C PHE A 91 8.15 -6.08 0.97
N TYR A 92 6.82 -6.09 0.98
CA TYR A 92 6.00 -4.88 0.87
C TYR A 92 6.30 -3.90 2.00
N HIS A 93 6.36 -4.37 3.24
CA HIS A 93 6.76 -3.51 4.36
C HIS A 93 8.19 -2.97 4.16
N SER A 94 9.12 -3.83 3.75
CA SER A 94 10.51 -3.41 3.51
C SER A 94 10.57 -2.33 2.45
N SER A 95 9.99 -2.55 1.26
CA SER A 95 9.99 -1.59 0.15
C SER A 95 9.47 -0.23 0.62
N LEU A 96 8.35 -0.21 1.33
CA LEU A 96 7.77 1.02 1.83
C LEU A 96 8.60 1.77 2.86
N TYR A 97 9.41 1.14 3.71
CA TYR A 97 10.10 1.85 4.81
C TYR A 97 11.62 1.91 4.67
N HIS A 98 12.24 0.92 4.04
CA HIS A 98 13.70 0.78 3.93
C HIS A 98 14.24 1.14 2.56
N HIS A 99 13.37 1.29 1.55
CA HIS A 99 13.76 1.61 0.18
C HIS A 99 13.17 2.96 -0.28
N ALA A 100 13.70 3.46 -1.40
CA ALA A 100 13.34 4.74 -2.00
C ALA A 100 12.06 4.62 -2.85
N THR A 101 10.95 4.25 -2.21
CA THR A 101 9.63 4.19 -2.85
C THR A 101 9.07 5.58 -3.13
N THR A 102 8.63 5.82 -4.36
CA THR A 102 7.92 7.04 -4.76
C THR A 102 6.46 7.02 -4.31
N VAL A 103 5.83 8.19 -4.18
CA VAL A 103 4.41 8.30 -3.85
C VAL A 103 3.55 7.61 -4.90
N GLU A 104 3.90 7.77 -6.18
CA GLU A 104 3.19 7.11 -7.29
C GLU A 104 3.23 5.58 -7.16
N ALA A 105 4.41 4.99 -6.96
CA ALA A 105 4.53 3.53 -6.79
C ALA A 105 3.77 3.03 -5.56
N PHE A 106 3.80 3.80 -4.46
CA PHE A 106 2.96 3.52 -3.29
C PHE A 106 1.46 3.55 -3.63
N LEU A 107 0.96 4.59 -4.29
CA LEU A 107 -0.46 4.72 -4.65
C LEU A 107 -0.92 3.64 -5.63
N GLN A 108 -0.08 3.27 -6.59
CA GLN A 108 -0.36 2.14 -7.48
C GLN A 108 -0.45 0.82 -6.70
N SER A 109 0.43 0.62 -5.72
CA SER A 109 0.33 -0.57 -4.86
C SER A 109 -0.95 -0.57 -4.00
N VAL A 110 -1.43 0.60 -3.57
CA VAL A 110 -2.71 0.73 -2.87
C VAL A 110 -3.86 0.27 -3.78
N ARG A 111 -3.90 0.73 -5.04
CA ARG A 111 -4.91 0.27 -6.01
C ARG A 111 -4.92 -1.24 -6.13
N GLU A 112 -3.74 -1.85 -6.26
CA GLU A 112 -3.58 -3.31 -6.34
C GLU A 112 -4.12 -4.03 -5.09
N ILE A 113 -3.78 -3.54 -3.89
CA ILE A 113 -4.26 -4.11 -2.63
C ILE A 113 -5.78 -4.07 -2.55
N TYR A 114 -6.39 -2.91 -2.77
CA TYR A 114 -7.83 -2.74 -2.59
C TYR A 114 -8.65 -3.39 -3.72
N THR A 115 -8.07 -3.58 -4.90
CA THR A 115 -8.73 -4.29 -6.00
C THR A 115 -8.68 -5.81 -5.83
N ARG A 116 -7.57 -6.35 -5.31
CA ARG A 116 -7.31 -7.81 -5.32
C ARG A 116 -7.56 -8.49 -3.99
N THR A 117 -7.58 -7.75 -2.89
CA THR A 117 -7.87 -8.29 -1.57
C THR A 117 -9.27 -7.83 -1.16
N THR A 118 -10.26 -8.72 -1.10
CA THR A 118 -11.65 -8.34 -0.75
C THR A 118 -11.82 -8.23 0.78
N ASP A 119 -12.83 -7.47 1.24
CA ASP A 119 -13.08 -7.24 2.67
C ASP A 119 -13.52 -8.48 3.45
N GLU A 120 -13.93 -9.55 2.74
CA GLU A 120 -14.47 -10.77 3.34
C GLU A 120 -13.38 -11.67 3.95
N GLN A 121 -12.13 -11.54 3.51
CA GLN A 121 -11.03 -12.35 4.01
C GLN A 121 -10.26 -11.60 5.09
N GLN A 122 -10.23 -12.13 6.32
CA GLN A 122 -9.48 -11.56 7.45
C GLN A 122 -8.03 -11.19 7.07
N HIS A 123 -7.42 -11.97 6.17
CA HIS A 123 -6.03 -11.81 5.73
C HIS A 123 -5.83 -10.54 4.88
N SER A 124 -6.83 -10.08 4.11
CA SER A 124 -6.75 -8.83 3.32
C SER A 124 -6.47 -7.59 4.19
N ARG A 125 -6.88 -7.64 5.47
CA ARG A 125 -6.74 -6.53 6.40
C ARG A 125 -5.29 -6.25 6.80
N GLU A 126 -4.43 -7.26 6.82
CA GLU A 126 -3.05 -7.07 7.28
C GLU A 126 -2.26 -6.17 6.33
N LEU A 127 -2.32 -6.47 5.03
CA LEU A 127 -1.61 -5.69 4.02
C LEU A 127 -2.19 -4.28 3.89
N ARG A 128 -3.53 -4.15 3.93
CA ARG A 128 -4.22 -2.84 3.99
C ARG A 128 -3.76 -2.00 5.17
N GLN A 129 -3.62 -2.59 6.36
CA GLN A 129 -3.12 -1.87 7.53
C GLN A 129 -1.68 -1.37 7.35
N ILE A 130 -0.81 -2.14 6.68
CA ILE A 130 0.56 -1.70 6.38
C ILE A 130 0.50 -0.49 5.43
N ALA A 131 -0.29 -0.57 4.36
CA ALA A 131 -0.47 0.52 3.40
C ALA A 131 -1.02 1.79 4.07
N VAL A 132 -2.04 1.67 4.93
CA VAL A 132 -2.62 2.79 5.69
C VAL A 132 -1.60 3.40 6.65
N LYS A 133 -0.81 2.58 7.36
CA LYS A 133 0.29 3.07 8.22
C LYS A 133 1.31 3.86 7.41
N ALA A 134 1.69 3.36 6.23
CA ALA A 134 2.67 4.03 5.37
C ALA A 134 2.11 5.34 4.78
N GLY A 135 0.85 5.32 4.32
CA GLY A 135 0.14 6.50 3.86
C GLY A 135 0.07 7.59 4.94
N LEU A 136 -0.21 7.22 6.18
CA LEU A 136 -0.25 8.18 7.29
C LEU A 136 1.12 8.69 7.75
N ARG A 137 2.14 7.81 7.80
CA ARG A 137 3.42 8.10 8.47
C ARG A 137 4.54 8.52 7.54
N LYS A 138 4.64 7.92 6.36
CA LYS A 138 5.73 8.18 5.41
C LYS A 138 5.27 9.09 4.26
N PHE A 139 4.10 8.81 3.69
CA PHE A 139 3.66 9.51 2.48
C PHE A 139 2.64 10.63 2.73
N GLY A 140 2.14 10.79 3.95
CA GLY A 140 0.98 11.65 4.23
C GLY A 140 1.15 13.11 3.82
N VAL A 141 2.33 13.69 4.06
CA VAL A 141 2.64 15.07 3.63
C VAL A 141 2.71 15.18 2.11
N ALA A 142 3.30 14.19 1.45
CA ALA A 142 3.43 14.18 -0.01
C ALA A 142 2.07 13.95 -0.70
N MET A 143 1.21 13.12 -0.13
CA MET A 143 -0.14 12.87 -0.65
C MET A 143 -1.04 14.12 -0.65
N VAL A 144 -0.82 15.06 0.26
CA VAL A 144 -1.56 16.34 0.29
C VAL A 144 -0.84 17.47 -0.46
N SER A 145 0.34 17.20 -1.01
CA SER A 145 1.09 18.18 -1.82
C SER A 145 0.39 18.43 -3.15
N HIS A 146 0.55 19.63 -3.70
CA HIS A 146 -0.03 19.97 -5.00
C HIS A 146 0.51 19.09 -6.14
N GLU A 147 1.74 18.60 -6.02
CA GLU A 147 2.40 17.75 -7.02
C GLU A 147 1.75 16.38 -7.15
N CYS A 148 1.36 15.76 -6.03
CA CYS A 148 0.75 14.43 -6.02
C CYS A 148 -0.77 14.45 -5.86
N LYS A 149 -1.39 15.63 -5.77
CA LYS A 149 -2.83 15.78 -5.52
C LYS A 149 -3.68 15.05 -6.55
N SER A 150 -3.41 15.22 -7.84
CA SER A 150 -4.18 14.57 -8.90
C SER A 150 -4.12 13.04 -8.83
N LEU A 151 -2.92 12.49 -8.59
CA LEU A 151 -2.72 11.05 -8.40
C LEU A 151 -3.46 10.53 -7.16
N CYS A 152 -3.44 11.30 -6.07
CA CYS A 152 -4.18 10.93 -4.85
C CYS A 152 -5.68 10.98 -5.06
N ASP A 153 -6.20 12.02 -5.72
CA ASP A 153 -7.62 12.18 -6.02
C ASP A 153 -8.11 11.04 -6.94
N GLU A 154 -7.31 10.64 -7.93
CA GLU A 154 -7.59 9.47 -8.79
C GLU A 154 -7.69 8.18 -7.96
N VAL A 155 -6.67 7.87 -7.15
CA VAL A 155 -6.65 6.64 -6.35
C VAL A 155 -7.76 6.61 -5.30
N LEU A 156 -8.08 7.75 -4.68
CA LEU A 156 -9.19 7.85 -3.73
C LEU A 156 -10.56 7.71 -4.40
N GLY A 157 -10.69 8.17 -5.65
CA GLY A 157 -11.89 7.96 -6.47
C GLY A 157 -12.10 6.47 -6.81
N GLU A 158 -11.02 5.76 -7.13
CA GLU A 158 -11.09 4.32 -7.42
C GLU A 158 -11.23 3.45 -6.17
N CYS A 159 -10.56 3.85 -5.08
CA CYS A 159 -10.47 3.09 -3.84
C CYS A 159 -10.98 3.91 -2.63
N PRO A 160 -12.29 4.22 -2.53
CA PRO A 160 -12.83 5.04 -1.44
C PRO A 160 -12.68 4.38 -0.06
N ALA A 161 -12.58 3.04 -0.02
CA ALA A 161 -12.30 2.28 1.19
C ALA A 161 -10.94 2.65 1.79
N PHE A 162 -9.92 2.95 0.97
CA PHE A 162 -8.61 3.39 1.45
C PHE A 162 -8.70 4.74 2.17
N GLY A 163 -9.44 5.70 1.61
CA GLY A 163 -9.71 6.99 2.27
C GLY A 163 -10.40 6.80 3.62
N SER A 164 -11.39 5.91 3.67
CA SER A 164 -12.08 5.57 4.92
C SER A 164 -11.15 4.92 5.95
N ASP A 165 -10.25 4.03 5.50
CA ASP A 165 -9.25 3.37 6.34
C ASP A 165 -8.18 4.34 6.86
N ILE A 166 -7.89 5.44 6.15
CA ILE A 166 -7.03 6.54 6.62
C ILE A 166 -7.76 7.45 7.61
N LEU A 167 -9.00 7.85 7.30
CA LEU A 167 -9.77 8.79 8.10
C LEU A 167 -10.12 8.22 9.48
N ARG A 168 -10.48 6.93 9.57
CA ARG A 168 -10.86 6.29 10.84
C ARG A 168 -9.78 6.42 11.93
N PRO A 169 -8.51 6.05 11.70
CA PRO A 169 -7.42 6.28 12.65
C PRO A 169 -7.18 7.76 12.99
N LEU A 170 -7.31 8.66 12.01
CA LEU A 170 -7.12 10.10 12.23
C LEU A 170 -8.19 10.67 13.16
N MET A 171 -9.46 10.32 12.94
CA MET A 171 -10.57 10.75 13.80
C MET A 171 -10.40 10.24 15.23
N ARG A 172 -10.01 8.97 15.40
CA ARG A 172 -9.70 8.42 16.74
C ARG A 172 -8.53 9.12 17.41
N LYS A 173 -7.46 9.44 16.66
CA LYS A 173 -6.33 10.20 17.19
C LYS A 173 -6.76 11.58 17.68
N MET A 174 -7.60 12.29 16.92
CA MET A 174 -8.13 13.59 17.33
C MET A 174 -8.97 13.49 18.61
N GLU A 175 -9.77 12.43 18.74
CA GLU A 175 -10.53 12.16 19.95
C GLU A 175 -9.61 11.84 21.15
N ASP A 176 -8.59 11.00 20.96
CA ASP A 176 -7.62 10.67 22.00
C ASP A 176 -6.86 11.92 22.48
N VAL A 177 -6.42 12.79 21.57
CA VAL A 177 -5.79 14.07 21.89
C VAL A 177 -6.74 14.96 22.69
N ARG A 178 -7.99 15.12 22.24
CA ARG A 178 -9.01 15.91 22.95
C ARG A 178 -9.27 15.38 24.37
N MET A 179 -9.20 14.07 24.56
CA MET A 179 -9.47 13.41 25.84
C MET A 179 -8.20 13.22 26.70
N GLY A 180 -7.04 13.75 26.27
CA GLY A 180 -5.77 13.57 26.98
C GLY A 180 -5.32 12.11 27.09
N ARG A 181 -5.81 11.22 26.20
CA ARG A 181 -5.49 9.79 26.19
C ARG A 181 -4.24 9.53 25.35
N ARG A 182 -3.57 8.41 25.62
CA ARG A 182 -2.55 7.89 24.69
C ARG A 182 -3.21 7.58 23.36
N CYS A 183 -2.61 8.08 22.28
CA CYS A 183 -3.09 7.77 20.92
C CYS A 183 -3.08 6.26 20.72
N SER A 184 -4.25 5.68 20.46
CA SER A 184 -4.45 4.25 20.21
C SER A 184 -3.66 3.70 19.01
N TYR A 185 -3.16 4.57 18.13
CA TYR A 185 -2.46 4.18 16.89
C TYR A 185 -0.93 4.34 16.92
N CYS A 186 -0.39 5.22 17.77
CA CYS A 186 1.06 5.40 17.92
C CYS A 186 1.58 5.26 19.35
N GLY A 187 0.70 5.11 20.36
CA GLY A 187 1.08 4.88 21.76
C GLY A 187 1.61 6.11 22.50
N ILE A 188 1.73 7.26 21.84
CA ILE A 188 2.25 8.49 22.41
C ILE A 188 1.13 9.21 23.18
N SER A 189 1.42 9.63 24.41
CA SER A 189 0.60 10.59 25.15
C SER A 189 0.90 11.99 24.61
N HIS A 190 -0.10 12.61 23.99
CA HIS A 190 0.01 14.02 23.65
C HIS A 190 -0.27 14.82 24.94
N PRO A 191 0.62 15.72 25.38
CA PRO A 191 0.28 16.63 26.46
C PRO A 191 -0.97 17.41 26.06
N PRO A 192 -1.88 17.73 26.99
CA PRO A 192 -2.96 18.65 26.70
C PRO A 192 -2.33 20.01 26.39
N GLU A 193 -2.08 20.30 25.12
CA GLU A 193 -1.80 21.67 24.68
C GLU A 193 -3.08 22.49 24.88
N ASP A 194 -2.93 23.67 25.47
CA ASP A 194 -3.94 24.64 25.91
C ASP A 194 -4.85 25.18 24.78
N TYR A 195 -5.54 24.32 24.03
CA TYR A 195 -6.41 24.68 22.91
C TYR A 195 -7.88 24.91 23.28
N LEU A 196 -8.14 25.35 24.51
CA LEU A 196 -9.41 25.99 24.87
C LEU A 196 -9.14 27.36 25.51
N ALA A 197 -8.37 28.22 24.83
CA ALA A 197 -8.75 29.62 24.87
C ALA A 197 -10.14 29.71 24.22
N PRO A 198 -11.18 30.22 24.91
CA PRO A 198 -12.48 30.41 24.29
C PRO A 198 -12.27 31.26 23.03
N ILE A 199 -12.92 30.89 21.93
CA ILE A 199 -13.17 31.84 20.85
C ILE A 199 -14.00 32.95 21.50
N GLN A 200 -13.33 34.00 21.98
CA GLN A 200 -14.00 35.22 22.37
C GLN A 200 -14.62 35.76 21.08
N SER A 201 -15.93 35.57 20.97
CA SER A 201 -16.76 36.24 20.00
C SER A 201 -16.60 37.74 20.20
N SER A 202 -15.74 38.37 19.41
CA SER A 202 -15.75 39.81 19.21
C SER A 202 -16.98 40.16 18.38
N PHE A 203 -18.15 40.17 19.03
CA PHE A 203 -19.28 40.95 18.56
C PHE A 203 -18.91 42.43 18.78
N PRO A 204 -18.87 43.27 17.73
CA PRO A 204 -18.83 44.70 17.94
C PRO A 204 -20.22 45.15 18.43
N THR A 205 -20.38 45.31 19.74
CA THR A 205 -21.43 46.15 20.31
C THR A 205 -21.12 47.61 19.95
N GLY A 206 -21.87 48.16 19.00
CA GLY A 206 -21.79 49.58 18.68
C GLY A 206 -22.52 49.95 17.39
N LEU A 207 -23.85 49.85 17.36
CA LEU A 207 -24.70 50.58 16.41
C LEU A 207 -26.14 50.66 16.94
N LEU A 208 -26.32 51.68 17.77
CA LEU A 208 -27.55 52.42 18.10
C LEU A 208 -27.02 53.88 18.11
N GLU A 209 -27.54 54.89 17.42
CA GLU A 209 -28.88 55.24 16.95
C GLU A 209 -28.80 56.28 15.82
N HIS A 210 -29.97 56.72 15.35
CA HIS A 210 -30.33 57.74 14.35
C HIS A 210 -30.45 57.27 12.90
N GLU A 211 -31.52 57.58 12.16
CA GLU A 211 -32.93 57.93 12.40
C GLU A 211 -33.51 58.00 10.97
N CYS A 212 -34.71 57.45 10.74
CA CYS A 212 -35.45 57.74 9.51
C CYS A 212 -36.08 59.14 9.61
N VAL A 213 -35.86 59.95 8.58
CA VAL A 213 -36.81 60.98 8.10
C VAL A 213 -37.00 60.75 6.60
#